data_AF-A0ABD4Q7B1-F1
#
_entry.id   AF-A0ABD4Q7B1-F1
#
_cell.length_a   1.000
_cell.length_b   1.000
_cell.length_c   1.000
_cell.angle_alpha   90.00
_cell.angle_beta   90.00
_cell.angle_gamma   90.00
#
_symmetry.space_group_name_H-M   'P 1'
#
loop_
_entity.id
_entity.type
_entity.pdbx_description
1 polymer ?
#
loop_
_entity_poly.entity_id
_entity_poly.type
_entity_poly.pdbx_seq_one_letter_code
_entity_poly.pdbx_strand_id
1 'polypeptide(L)'
;MHNIINTTGGYPVEPIDIHPSVRHLECIRDLATLSDKAFHIYSLGKERNLDGIEIARLARGISQEQLQNEASCYTIINTNSPLKLDVPMMEGII
;
A
#
# COMPACT_ATOMS: atom_id res chain seq x y z
N MET A 1 -6.91 4.49 26.22
CA MET A 1 -6.64 5.11 24.91
C MET A 1 -7.58 4.46 23.90
N HIS A 2 -8.50 5.19 23.29
CA HIS A 2 -9.52 4.58 22.42
C HIS A 2 -8.91 4.22 21.06
N ASN A 3 -8.87 2.92 20.75
CA ASN A 3 -8.38 2.38 19.50
C ASN A 3 -9.47 2.47 18.40
N ILE A 4 -9.80 3.70 17.97
CA ILE A 4 -10.86 3.96 16.98
C ILE A 4 -10.34 4.02 15.53
N ILE A 5 -9.02 3.99 15.34
CA ILE A 5 -8.40 3.96 14.02
C ILE A 5 -8.13 2.50 13.67
N ASN A 6 -8.90 1.91 12.77
CA ASN A 6 -8.78 0.49 12.43
C ASN A 6 -7.68 0.18 11.40
N THR A 7 -7.34 1.15 10.56
CA THR A 7 -6.33 1.02 9.49
C THR A 7 -5.53 2.30 9.33
N THR A 8 -4.37 2.22 8.68
CA THR A 8 -3.60 3.41 8.31
C THR A 8 -3.97 3.85 6.90
N GLY A 9 -4.36 5.11 6.72
CA GLY A 9 -4.70 5.70 5.41
C GLY A 9 -3.53 5.96 4.47
N GLY A 10 -2.38 5.33 4.72
CA GLY A 10 -1.11 5.58 4.05
C GLY A 10 -0.16 6.42 4.92
N TYR A 11 0.89 6.98 4.33
CA TYR A 11 1.70 8.02 4.96
C TYR A 11 0.98 9.38 4.89
N PRO A 12 0.67 10.04 6.03
CA PRO A 12 -0.12 11.27 6.06
C PRO A 12 0.60 12.48 5.45
N VAL A 13 1.93 12.41 5.34
CA VAL A 13 2.79 13.43 4.74
C VAL A 13 3.72 12.73 3.77
N GLU A 14 3.93 13.33 2.60
CA GLU A 14 4.85 12.80 1.59
C GLU A 14 6.30 12.83 2.12
N PRO A 15 7.04 11.70 2.13
CA PRO A 15 8.43 11.63 2.59
C PRO A 15 9.36 12.26 1.53
N ILE A 16 9.50 13.58 1.56
CA ILE A 16 10.27 14.37 0.59
C ILE A 16 11.79 14.26 0.75
N ASP A 17 12.25 13.67 1.86
CA ASP A 17 13.64 13.38 2.18
C ASP A 17 14.13 12.06 1.58
N ILE A 18 13.22 11.20 1.10
CA ILE A 18 13.52 9.91 0.48
C ILE A 18 13.25 9.98 -1.03
N HIS A 19 14.14 9.38 -1.83
CA HIS A 19 13.99 9.38 -3.28
C HIS A 19 12.64 8.76 -3.71
N PRO A 20 11.90 9.38 -4.66
CA PRO A 20 10.56 8.92 -5.03
C PRO A 20 10.45 7.47 -5.48
N SER A 21 11.53 6.87 -6.01
CA SER A 21 11.54 5.48 -6.48
C SER A 21 11.55 4.44 -5.37
N VAL A 22 11.91 4.81 -4.13
CA VAL A 22 12.04 3.86 -3.01
C VAL A 22 11.23 4.26 -1.79
N ARG A 23 10.68 5.48 -1.74
CA ARG A 23 9.96 5.96 -0.57
C ARG A 23 8.75 5.11 -0.16
N HIS A 24 8.10 4.43 -1.11
CA HIS A 24 6.99 3.52 -0.79
C HIS A 24 7.49 2.30 -0.01
N LEU A 25 8.68 1.79 -0.30
CA LEU A 25 9.28 0.66 0.43
C LEU A 25 9.54 1.03 1.88
N GLU A 26 10.15 2.20 2.12
CA GLU A 26 10.46 2.69 3.46
C GLU A 26 9.18 2.94 4.26
N CYS A 27 8.19 3.62 3.68
CA CYS A 27 6.93 3.88 4.38
C CYS A 27 6.14 2.60 4.69
N ILE A 28 6.05 1.66 3.74
CA ILE A 28 5.29 0.42 3.98
C ILE A 28 6.01 -0.47 4.99
N ARG A 29 7.35 -0.52 4.97
CA ARG A 29 8.14 -1.17 6.01
C ARG A 29 7.80 -0.59 7.39
N ASP A 30 7.80 0.72 7.52
CA ASP A 30 7.50 1.37 8.80
C ASP A 30 6.07 1.07 9.25
N LEU A 31 5.08 1.12 8.35
CA LEU A 31 3.70 0.73 8.67
C LEU A 31 3.61 -0.73 9.14
N ALA A 32 4.33 -1.64 8.49
CA ALA A 32 4.33 -3.07 8.79
C ALA A 32 5.12 -3.45 10.05
N THR A 33 6.05 -2.60 10.51
CA THR A 33 6.94 -2.88 11.65
C THR A 33 6.59 -2.07 12.89
N LEU A 34 5.96 -0.91 12.74
CA LEU A 34 5.59 -0.01 13.84
C LEU A 34 4.11 -0.10 14.23
N SER A 35 3.32 -0.88 13.49
CA SER A 35 1.89 -1.07 13.72
C SER A 35 1.46 -2.49 13.33
N ASP A 36 0.43 -3.00 14.02
CA ASP A 36 -0.24 -4.27 13.75
C ASP A 36 -1.51 -4.12 12.90
N LYS A 37 -1.84 -2.88 12.50
CA LYS A 37 -3.02 -2.54 11.70
C LYS A 37 -2.78 -2.73 10.21
N ALA A 38 -3.85 -3.08 9.49
CA ALA A 38 -3.83 -3.13 8.03
C ALA A 38 -3.48 -1.76 7.44
N PHE A 39 -2.69 -1.77 6.37
CA PHE A 39 -2.16 -0.57 5.75
C PHE A 39 -2.58 -0.38 4.29
N HIS A 40 -2.51 0.89 3.88
CA HIS A 40 -2.72 1.36 2.53
C HIS A 40 -1.40 1.33 1.75
N ILE A 41 -1.44 0.78 0.54
CA ILE A 41 -0.36 0.88 -0.43
C ILE A 41 -0.66 2.07 -1.35
N TYR A 42 0.24 3.03 -1.42
CA TYR A 42 0.13 4.14 -2.38
C TYR A 42 0.35 3.64 -3.81
N SER A 43 -0.74 3.48 -4.55
CA SER A 43 -0.65 3.08 -5.96
C SER A 43 -0.10 4.22 -6.80
N LEU A 44 1.05 3.97 -7.41
CA LEU A 44 1.66 4.77 -8.47
C LEU A 44 2.35 3.80 -9.42
N GLY A 45 1.55 3.01 -10.12
CA GLY A 45 2.00 1.93 -11.00
C GLY A 45 1.99 0.55 -10.32
N LYS A 46 2.15 -0.47 -11.17
CA LYS A 46 2.08 -1.90 -10.81
C LYS A 46 3.16 -2.30 -9.80
N GLU A 47 4.39 -1.84 -10.01
CA GLU A 47 5.57 -2.23 -9.21
C GLU A 47 5.36 -1.96 -7.72
N ARG A 48 4.94 -0.73 -7.36
CA ARG A 48 4.71 -0.36 -5.96
C ARG A 48 3.60 -1.18 -5.30
N ASN A 49 2.57 -1.54 -6.06
CA ASN A 49 1.49 -2.39 -5.57
C ASN A 49 2.01 -3.80 -5.28
N LEU A 50 2.79 -4.38 -6.19
CA LEU A 50 3.41 -5.69 -5.98
C LEU A 50 4.37 -5.68 -4.78
N ASP A 51 5.22 -4.66 -4.65
CA ASP A 51 6.11 -4.49 -3.51
C ASP A 51 5.33 -4.44 -2.19
N GLY A 52 4.27 -3.62 -2.13
CA GLY A 52 3.44 -3.50 -0.94
C GLY A 52 2.71 -4.79 -0.58
N ILE A 53 2.22 -5.54 -1.57
CA ILE A 53 1.56 -6.84 -1.39
C ILE A 53 2.57 -7.86 -0.83
N GLU A 54 3.80 -7.87 -1.34
CA GLU A 54 4.84 -8.77 -0.86
C GLU A 54 5.28 -8.41 0.57
N ILE A 55 5.43 -7.11 0.89
CA ILE A 55 5.69 -6.68 2.27
C ILE A 55 4.53 -7.11 3.19
N ALA A 56 3.28 -6.98 2.77
CA ALA A 56 2.13 -7.44 3.56
C ALA A 56 2.20 -8.96 3.81
N ARG A 57 2.55 -9.75 2.80
CA ARG A 57 2.71 -11.21 2.94
C ARG A 57 3.82 -11.56 3.93
N LEU A 58 4.97 -10.89 3.83
CA LEU A 58 6.11 -11.11 4.70
C LEU A 58 5.81 -10.70 6.15
N ALA A 59 5.19 -9.53 6.35
CA ALA A 59 4.80 -9.04 7.66
C ALA A 59 3.77 -9.96 8.35
N ARG A 60 2.84 -10.53 7.57
CA ARG A 60 1.86 -11.51 8.07
C ARG A 60 2.45 -12.90 8.28
N GLY A 61 3.61 -13.21 7.72
CA GLY A 61 4.24 -14.54 7.83
C GLY A 61 3.45 -15.66 7.15
N ILE A 62 2.71 -15.35 6.08
CA ILE A 62 1.81 -16.30 5.41
C ILE A 62 2.34 -16.78 4.05
N SER A 63 1.80 -17.90 3.58
CA SER A 63 2.07 -18.41 2.24
C SER A 63 1.45 -17.50 1.17
N GLN A 64 1.94 -17.60 -0.06
CA GLN A 64 1.36 -16.91 -1.20
C GLN A 64 -0.07 -17.40 -1.48
N GLU A 65 -0.33 -18.69 -1.31
CA GLU A 65 -1.68 -19.28 -1.46
C GLU A 65 -2.66 -18.69 -0.44
N GLN A 66 -2.25 -18.55 0.83
CA GLN A 66 -3.10 -17.95 1.84
C GLN A 66 -3.35 -16.46 1.53
N LEU A 67 -2.32 -15.73 1.10
CA LEU A 67 -2.45 -14.32 0.72
C LEU A 67 -3.51 -14.12 -0.38
N GLN A 68 -3.55 -14.99 -1.38
CA GLN A 68 -4.54 -14.91 -2.48
C GLN A 68 -5.98 -15.06 -2.00
N ASN A 69 -6.19 -15.73 -0.87
CA ASN A 69 -7.53 -15.98 -0.31
C ASN A 69 -7.94 -14.97 0.77
N GLU A 70 -7.03 -14.10 1.22
CA GLU A 70 -7.25 -13.21 2.36
C GLU A 70 -6.85 -11.76 2.05
N ALA A 71 -7.82 -10.84 2.11
CA ALA A 71 -7.54 -9.41 2.03
C ALA A 71 -6.55 -8.98 3.13
N SER A 72 -5.39 -8.46 2.72
CA SER A 72 -4.24 -8.20 3.61
C SER A 72 -3.83 -6.73 3.69
N CYS A 73 -4.14 -5.98 2.64
CA CYS A 73 -3.84 -4.57 2.47
C CYS A 73 -4.90 -3.98 1.53
N TYR A 74 -4.90 -2.66 1.39
CA TYR A 74 -5.76 -1.99 0.42
C TYR A 74 -4.99 -0.92 -0.33
N THR A 75 -5.51 -0.51 -1.48
CA THR A 75 -4.96 0.60 -2.24
C THR A 75 -6.09 1.51 -2.71
N ILE A 76 -5.74 2.69 -3.21
CA ILE A 76 -6.68 3.63 -3.78
C ILE A 76 -6.28 3.80 -5.24
N ILE A 77 -7.21 3.48 -6.13
CA ILE A 77 -7.10 3.74 -7.56
C ILE A 77 -8.09 4.86 -7.89
N ASN A 78 -7.57 6.03 -8.20
CA ASN A 78 -8.39 7.19 -8.49
C ASN A 78 -8.65 7.31 -9.99
N THR A 79 -9.84 7.81 -10.35
CA THR A 79 -10.08 8.33 -11.70
C THR A 79 -9.69 9.80 -11.76
N ASN A 80 -9.10 10.22 -12.87
CA ASN A 80 -8.87 11.62 -13.18
C ASN A 80 -10.15 12.20 -13.83
N SER A 81 -10.97 12.85 -13.02
CA SER A 81 -12.28 13.33 -13.47
C SER A 81 -12.18 14.51 -14.46
N PRO A 82 -13.07 14.58 -15.47
CA PRO A 82 -14.13 13.63 -15.79
C PRO A 82 -13.66 12.46 -16.68
N LEU A 83 -14.06 11.23 -16.30
CA LEU A 83 -13.97 10.00 -17.10
C LEU A 83 -12.58 9.64 -17.68
N LYS A 84 -11.49 9.94 -16.96
CA LYS A 84 -10.16 9.46 -17.34
C LYS A 84 -9.58 8.57 -16.26
N LEU A 85 -8.74 7.63 -16.68
CA LEU A 85 -7.87 6.85 -15.80
C LEU A 85 -6.46 7.05 -16.36
N ASP A 86 -5.54 7.52 -15.52
CA ASP A 86 -4.16 7.73 -15.95
C ASP A 86 -3.39 6.40 -15.99
N VAL A 87 -2.21 6.43 -16.61
CA VAL A 87 -1.39 5.22 -16.81
C VAL A 87 -1.00 4.59 -15.48
N PRO A 88 -0.46 5.31 -14.48
CA PRO A 88 -0.11 4.71 -13.19
C PRO A 88 -1.29 4.05 -12.47
N MET A 89 -2.49 4.65 -12.54
CA MET A 89 -3.70 4.07 -11.94
C MET A 89 -4.17 2.83 -12.70
N MET A 90 -4.10 2.82 -14.04
CA MET A 90 -4.40 1.62 -14.85
C MET A 90 -3.45 0.47 -14.53
N GLU A 91 -2.15 0.74 -14.46
CA GLU A 91 -1.14 -0.24 -14.09
C GLU A 91 -1.34 -0.76 -12.66
N GLY A 92 -1.83 0.08 -11.75
CA GLY A 92 -2.11 -0.30 -10.37
C GLY A 92 -3.29 -1.26 -10.19
N ILE A 93 -4.26 -1.29 -11.11
CA ILE A 93 -5.46 -2.15 -11.00
C ILE A 93 -5.14 -3.63 -11.25
N ILE A 94 -4.11 -3.94 -12.05
CA ILE A 94 -3.82 -5.28 -12.61
C ILE A 94 -2.53 -5.86 -12.04
#